data_AF-A0A2T3PAL1-F1
#
_entry.id   AF-A0A2T3PAL1-F1
#
_cell.length_a   1.000
_cell.length_b   1.000
_cell.length_c   1.000
_cell.angle_alpha   90.00
_cell.angle_beta   90.00
_cell.angle_gamma   90.00
#
_symmetry.space_group_name_H-M   'P 1'
#
loop_
_entity.id
_entity.type
_entity.pdbx_description
1 polymer ?
#
loop_
_entity_poly.entity_id
_entity_poly.type
_entity_poly.pdbx_seq_one_letter_code
_entity_poly.pdbx_strand_id
1 'polypeptide(L)'
;MVDGGTDYLRRNVNTEPFEEQSVYADAPHNEIRQGFYWGTRGKEGNQPVEFKPLKELDTDHIEAIIRTQTRQPGWRIEIFKAELAFRKKSS
;
A
#
# COMPACT_ATOMS: atom_id res chain seq x y z
N MET A 1 -6.52 -2.49 -22.97
CA MET A 1 -7.30 -1.49 -22.22
C MET A 1 -8.61 -2.15 -21.85
N VAL A 2 -8.86 -2.36 -20.55
CA VAL A 2 -10.10 -2.96 -20.07
C VAL A 2 -10.78 -1.91 -19.20
N ASP A 3 -11.98 -1.54 -19.62
CA ASP A 3 -12.90 -0.60 -18.99
C ASP A 3 -13.70 -1.37 -17.92
N GLY A 4 -13.49 -1.02 -16.65
CA GLY A 4 -13.88 -1.82 -15.49
C GLY A 4 -15.26 -1.47 -14.96
N GLY A 5 -16.27 -2.23 -15.40
CA GLY A 5 -17.61 -2.26 -14.81
C GLY A 5 -17.61 -3.00 -13.46
N THR A 6 -18.34 -2.45 -12.50
CA THR A 6 -18.43 -2.82 -11.08
C THR A 6 -19.26 -4.07 -10.82
N ASP A 7 -18.98 -5.19 -11.48
CA ASP A 7 -19.46 -6.50 -11.03
C ASP A 7 -18.77 -7.60 -11.84
N TYR A 8 -18.44 -8.72 -11.19
CA TYR A 8 -17.81 -9.93 -11.74
C TYR A 8 -16.27 -10.02 -11.82
N LEU A 9 -15.65 -10.52 -10.73
CA LEU A 9 -14.31 -11.10 -10.74
C LEU A 9 -14.38 -12.56 -11.24
N ARG A 10 -14.07 -12.80 -12.52
CA ARG A 10 -13.90 -14.16 -13.05
C ARG A 10 -12.56 -14.72 -12.58
N ARG A 11 -12.56 -15.56 -11.54
CA ARG A 11 -11.39 -16.37 -11.15
C ARG A 11 -11.36 -17.65 -12.01
N ASN A 12 -10.23 -17.95 -12.62
CA ASN A 12 -10.04 -19.20 -13.35
C ASN A 12 -10.10 -20.34 -12.32
N VAL A 13 -10.93 -21.36 -12.54
CA VAL A 13 -11.01 -22.53 -11.65
C VAL A 13 -9.72 -23.32 -11.83
N ASN A 14 -8.73 -23.05 -10.97
CA ASN A 14 -7.50 -23.81 -10.91
C ASN A 14 -7.53 -24.63 -9.61
N THR A 15 -7.37 -25.94 -9.73
CA THR A 15 -7.47 -26.94 -8.64
C THR A 15 -6.28 -26.91 -7.68
N GLU A 16 -5.42 -25.90 -7.78
CA GLU A 16 -4.22 -25.70 -6.97
C GLU A 16 -4.53 -24.71 -5.83
N PRO A 17 -4.03 -24.95 -4.59
CA PRO A 17 -4.19 -23.99 -3.51
C PRO A 17 -3.45 -22.70 -3.85
N PHE A 18 -4.19 -21.64 -4.11
CA PHE A 18 -3.64 -20.29 -4.29
C PHE A 18 -3.72 -19.54 -2.97
N GLU A 19 -2.68 -18.77 -2.64
CA GLU A 19 -2.79 -17.79 -1.57
C GLU A 19 -3.55 -16.57 -2.09
N GLU A 20 -4.63 -16.24 -1.40
CA GLU A 20 -5.48 -15.09 -1.70
C GLU A 20 -4.76 -13.83 -1.20
N GLN A 21 -4.13 -13.08 -2.13
CA GLN A 21 -3.35 -11.87 -1.82
C GLN A 21 -4.17 -10.58 -1.86
N SER A 22 -5.50 -10.66 -1.88
CA SER A 22 -6.38 -9.48 -1.95
C SER A 22 -6.43 -8.86 -0.55
N VAL A 23 -5.60 -7.84 -0.34
CA VAL A 23 -5.68 -7.03 0.88
C VAL A 23 -6.78 -6.00 0.70
N TYR A 24 -7.88 -6.18 1.43
CA TYR A 24 -8.98 -5.22 1.48
C TYR A 24 -8.69 -4.11 2.50
N ALA A 25 -9.31 -2.93 2.32
CA ALA A 25 -9.03 -1.75 3.16
C ALA A 25 -9.50 -1.89 4.63
N ASP A 26 -10.34 -2.89 4.91
CA ASP A 26 -10.84 -3.30 6.22
C ASP A 26 -10.01 -4.43 6.86
N ALA A 27 -9.00 -4.96 6.15
CA ALA A 27 -8.09 -5.94 6.70
C ALA A 27 -7.30 -5.37 7.90
N PRO A 28 -6.84 -6.22 8.83
CA PRO A 28 -6.01 -5.78 9.94
C PRO A 28 -4.81 -4.95 9.45
N HIS A 29 -4.49 -3.86 10.16
CA HIS A 29 -3.38 -2.96 9.78
C HIS A 29 -2.04 -3.71 9.58
N ASN A 30 -1.85 -4.82 10.30
CA ASN A 30 -0.66 -5.66 10.16
C ASN A 30 -0.57 -6.38 8.81
N GLU A 31 -1.69 -6.71 8.18
CA GLU A 31 -1.76 -7.29 6.84
C GLU A 31 -1.60 -6.18 5.79
N ILE A 32 -2.27 -5.04 5.99
CA ILE A 32 -2.15 -3.86 5.12
C ILE A 32 -0.70 -3.41 5.00
N ARG A 33 0.03 -3.31 6.12
CA ARG A 33 1.42 -2.83 6.07
C ARG A 33 2.41 -3.81 5.41
N GLN A 34 2.01 -5.07 5.24
CA GLN A 34 2.78 -6.11 4.56
C GLN A 34 2.44 -6.19 3.07
N GLY A 35 1.15 -6.08 2.71
CA GLY A 35 0.68 -6.18 1.33
C GLY A 35 0.62 -4.86 0.56
N PHE A 36 0.66 -3.70 1.24
CA PHE A 36 0.71 -2.40 0.57
C PHE A 36 2.14 -2.03 0.20
N TYR A 37 2.43 -1.96 -1.11
CA TYR A 37 3.72 -1.57 -1.64
C TYR A 37 3.70 -0.13 -2.18
N TRP A 38 4.78 0.60 -1.92
CA TRP A 38 5.01 1.95 -2.42
C TRP A 38 6.29 2.03 -3.24
N GLY A 39 6.20 2.63 -4.41
CA GLY A 39 7.33 2.90 -5.29
C GLY A 39 8.12 4.12 -4.82
N THR A 40 9.38 3.92 -4.45
CA THR A 40 10.32 4.98 -4.07
C THR A 40 11.51 5.02 -5.02
N ARG A 41 12.12 6.20 -5.20
CA ARG A 41 13.33 6.41 -6.03
C ARG A 41 14.56 6.77 -5.18
N GLY A 42 14.59 6.28 -3.94
CA GLY A 42 15.57 6.67 -2.94
C GLY A 42 15.38 8.11 -2.45
N LYS A 43 16.17 8.53 -1.46
CA LYS A 43 16.06 9.84 -0.80
C LYS A 43 16.23 11.02 -1.78
N GLU A 44 17.05 10.85 -2.81
CA GLU A 44 17.37 11.89 -3.80
C GLU A 44 16.51 11.79 -5.08
N GLY A 45 15.64 10.78 -5.19
CA GLY A 45 14.76 10.61 -6.36
C GLY A 45 15.45 10.14 -7.65
N ASN A 46 16.77 9.92 -7.62
CA ASN A 46 17.61 9.54 -8.76
C ASN A 46 17.86 8.04 -8.90
N GLN A 47 17.40 7.23 -7.95
CA GLN A 47 17.56 5.78 -8.02
C GLN A 47 16.44 5.13 -8.85
N PRO A 48 16.67 3.94 -9.43
CA PRO A 48 15.61 3.15 -10.03
C PRO A 48 14.45 2.97 -9.05
N VAL A 49 13.22 2.89 -9.60
CA VAL A 49 12.02 2.70 -8.77
C VAL A 49 12.12 1.35 -8.07
N GLU A 50 12.11 1.39 -6.75
CA GLU A 50 12.04 0.22 -5.89
C GLU A 50 10.68 0.20 -5.19
N PHE A 51 10.01 -0.94 -5.19
CA PHE A 51 8.74 -1.11 -4.49
C PHE A 51 9.00 -1.70 -3.11
N LYS A 52 8.72 -0.93 -2.06
CA LYS A 52 8.88 -1.37 -0.67
C LYS A 52 7.52 -1.53 0.02
N PRO A 53 7.33 -2.55 0.87
CA PRO A 53 6.14 -2.64 1.69
C PRO A 53 6.09 -1.49 2.71
N LEU A 54 4.89 -1.08 3.09
CA LEU A 54 4.66 0.06 4.00
C LEU A 54 5.42 -0.06 5.33
N LYS A 55 5.53 -1.28 5.87
CA LYS A 55 6.27 -1.55 7.11
C LYS A 55 7.77 -1.22 7.01
N GLU A 56 8.35 -1.27 5.82
CA GLU A 56 9.78 -1.02 5.55
C GLU A 56 10.07 0.46 5.25
N LEU A 57 9.05 1.29 5.07
CA LEU A 57 9.25 2.73 4.92
C LEU A 57 9.59 3.38 6.25
N ASP A 58 10.55 4.28 6.26
CA ASP A 58 10.86 5.11 7.42
C ASP A 58 9.72 6.08 7.75
N THR A 59 9.59 6.47 9.01
CA THR A 59 8.53 7.38 9.47
C THR A 59 8.63 8.74 8.76
N ASP A 60 9.84 9.32 8.67
CA ASP A 60 10.11 10.54 7.89
C ASP A 60 9.73 10.41 6.42
N HIS A 61 9.92 9.23 5.84
CA HIS A 61 9.57 8.97 4.45
C HIS A 61 8.05 9.03 4.28
N ILE A 62 7.31 8.37 5.17
CA ILE A 62 5.84 8.36 5.15
C ILE A 62 5.30 9.79 5.29
N GLU A 63 5.84 10.58 6.21
CA GLU A 63 5.46 12.00 6.36
C GLU A 63 5.77 12.83 5.11
N ALA A 64 6.94 12.60 4.49
CA ALA A 64 7.29 13.24 3.23
C ALA A 64 6.31 12.88 2.10
N ILE A 65 5.88 11.61 2.00
CA ILE A 65 4.88 11.17 1.01
C ILE A 65 3.55 11.90 1.25
N ILE A 66 3.06 11.94 2.49
CA ILE A 66 1.78 12.62 2.80
C ILE A 66 1.85 14.10 2.43
N ARG A 67 2.98 14.77 2.67
CA ARG A 67 3.17 16.20 2.35
C ARG A 67 3.30 16.47 0.86
N THR A 68 4.01 15.61 0.13
CA THR A 68 4.33 15.83 -1.29
C THR A 68 3.24 15.32 -2.22
N GLN A 69 2.58 14.21 -1.88
CA GLN A 69 1.66 13.51 -2.78
C GLN A 69 0.19 13.87 -2.53
N THR A 70 -0.10 15.17 -2.52
CA THR A 70 -1.44 15.73 -2.29
C THR A 70 -2.48 15.37 -3.36
N ARG A 71 -2.02 14.89 -4.53
CA ARG A 71 -2.87 14.50 -5.66
C ARG A 71 -3.31 13.04 -5.63
N GLN A 72 -2.86 12.28 -4.64
CA GLN A 72 -3.25 10.88 -4.45
C GLN A 72 -4.67 10.78 -3.88
N PRO A 73 -5.40 9.69 -4.17
CA PRO A 73 -6.74 9.52 -3.61
C PRO A 73 -6.69 9.41 -2.08
N GLY A 74 -7.68 10.00 -1.41
CA GLY A 74 -7.69 10.15 0.05
C GLY A 74 -7.49 8.83 0.81
N TRP A 75 -8.15 7.75 0.38
CA TRP A 75 -8.01 6.42 0.99
C TRP A 75 -6.56 5.93 1.06
N ARG A 76 -5.73 6.27 0.06
CA ARG A 76 -4.32 5.87 0.01
C ARG A 76 -3.50 6.68 1.01
N ILE A 77 -3.81 7.97 1.18
CA ILE A 77 -3.21 8.82 2.20
C ILE A 77 -3.59 8.36 3.60
N GLU A 78 -4.83 7.89 3.80
CA GLU A 78 -5.28 7.35 5.09
C GLU A 78 -4.50 6.09 5.49
N ILE A 79 -4.10 5.21 4.55
CA ILE A 79 -3.22 4.07 4.83
C ILE A 79 -1.88 4.53 5.43
N PHE A 80 -1.27 5.57 4.87
CA PHE A 80 -0.02 6.13 5.39
C PHE A 80 -0.20 6.75 6.78
N LYS A 81 -1.29 7.49 7.01
CA LYS A 81 -1.61 8.04 8.33
C LYS A 81 -1.88 6.94 9.37
N ALA A 82 -2.57 5.87 8.97
CA ALA A 82 -2.83 4.71 9.82
C ALA A 82 -1.52 4.05 10.26
N GLU A 83 -0.52 3.93 9.37
CA GLU A 83 0.82 3.43 9.73
C GLU A 83 1.54 4.33 10.73
N LEU A 84 1.48 5.66 10.56
CA LEU A 84 2.04 6.59 11.55
C LEU A 84 1.35 6.46 12.92
N ALA A 85 0.02 6.34 12.93
CA ALA A 85 -0.75 6.15 14.16
C ALA A 85 -0.42 4.81 14.84
N PHE A 86 -0.27 3.74 14.05
CA PHE A 86 0.12 2.41 14.53
C PHE A 86 1.50 2.43 15.20
N ARG A 87 2.48 3.15 14.60
CA ARG A 87 3.82 3.32 15.18
C ARG A 87 3.79 4.09 16.49
N LYS A 88 3.02 5.18 16.56
CA LYS A 88 2.86 5.98 17.79
C LYS A 88 2.20 5.19 18.93
N LYS A 89 1.24 4.32 18.63
CA LYS A 89 0.60 3.45 19.62
C LYS A 89 1.55 2.37 20.17
N SER A 90 2.61 2.04 19.43
CA SER A 90 3.58 0.99 19.78
C SER A 90 4.87 1.52 20.43
N SER A 91 4.97 2.83 20.70
CA SER A 91 6.03 3.47 21.51
C SER A 91 5.51 3.86 22.88
#